data_AF-A0A6A3R2Q6-F1
#
_entry.id   AF-A0A6A3R2Q6-F1
#
_cell.length_a   1.000
_cell.length_b   1.000
_cell.length_c   1.000
_cell.angle_alpha   90.00
_cell.angle_beta   90.00
_cell.angle_gamma   90.00
#
_symmetry.space_group_name_H-M   'P 1'
#
loop_
_entity.id
_entity.type
_entity.pdbx_description
1 polymer ?
#
loop_
_entity_poly.entity_id
_entity_poly.type
_entity_poly.pdbx_seq_one_letter_code
_entity_poly.pdbx_strand_id
1 'polypeptide(L)'
;MQEGEREEAGHGSASRASRRVRGLPPEETKSLDEVNREARKANATKRKAAEEKKRLAAAEQQPSSGLDVQDAHQALLDNGQDGGLPDDAVSAITGEDELKTPGLGNA
;
A
#
# COMPACT_ATOMS: atom_id res chain seq x y z
N MET A 1 -32.26 25.54 7.21
CA MET A 1 -32.02 24.70 6.03
C MET A 1 -31.06 25.49 5.16
N GLN A 2 -29.83 25.01 4.96
CA GLN A 2 -28.81 25.74 4.20
C GLN A 2 -28.87 25.19 2.77
N GLU A 3 -29.53 25.93 1.92
CA GLU A 3 -29.90 25.52 0.56
C GLU A 3 -28.66 25.64 -0.31
N GLY A 4 -28.16 24.50 -0.80
CA GLY A 4 -27.02 24.46 -1.68
C GLY A 4 -27.35 25.12 -3.01
N GLU A 5 -26.85 26.34 -3.19
CA GLU A 5 -26.74 27.04 -4.47
C GLU A 5 -25.80 26.26 -5.41
N ARG A 6 -26.32 25.20 -6.02
CA ARG A 6 -25.73 24.68 -7.26
C ARG A 6 -26.13 25.68 -8.34
N GLU A 7 -25.23 26.60 -8.66
CA GLU A 7 -25.30 27.31 -9.92
C GLU A 7 -25.39 26.27 -11.04
N GLU A 8 -26.61 26.05 -11.54
CA GLU A 8 -26.88 25.33 -12.76
C GLU A 8 -26.33 26.21 -13.89
N ALA A 9 -25.00 26.14 -14.07
CA ALA A 9 -24.29 26.83 -15.11
C ALA A 9 -24.76 26.30 -16.46
N GLY A 10 -25.81 26.94 -16.96
CA GLY A 10 -26.17 27.10 -18.36
C GLY A 10 -25.84 25.91 -19.23
N HIS A 11 -26.63 24.84 -19.14
CA HIS A 11 -26.82 24.03 -20.33
C HIS A 11 -27.78 24.76 -21.26
N GLY A 12 -27.27 25.76 -21.98
CA GLY A 12 -28.04 26.53 -22.95
C GLY A 12 -28.77 25.63 -23.95
N SER A 13 -29.89 26.13 -24.48
CA SER A 13 -30.81 25.48 -25.44
C SER A 13 -30.20 25.11 -26.81
N ALA A 14 -28.87 25.11 -26.92
CA ALA A 14 -28.16 24.61 -28.09
C ALA A 14 -28.34 23.09 -28.18
N SER A 15 -28.67 22.60 -29.38
CA SER A 15 -28.81 21.18 -29.67
C SER A 15 -27.60 20.41 -29.13
N ARG A 16 -27.82 19.62 -28.07
CA ARG A 16 -26.81 18.80 -27.38
C ARG A 16 -26.50 17.54 -28.19
N ALA A 17 -26.31 17.67 -29.49
CA ALA A 17 -25.88 16.55 -30.31
C ALA A 17 -24.43 16.21 -29.94
N SER A 18 -24.22 14.95 -29.52
CA SER A 18 -22.89 14.44 -29.19
C SER A 18 -21.91 14.65 -30.35
N ARG A 19 -20.63 14.89 -30.05
CA ARG A 19 -19.55 14.99 -31.06
C ARG A 19 -19.56 13.80 -32.02
N ARG A 20 -19.82 12.59 -31.50
CA ARG A 20 -19.92 11.36 -32.29
C ARG A 20 -21.07 11.42 -33.31
N VAL A 21 -22.23 11.93 -32.89
CA VAL A 21 -23.41 12.10 -33.77
C VAL A 21 -23.14 13.15 -34.85
N ARG A 22 -22.34 14.16 -34.53
CA ARG A 22 -21.93 15.22 -35.45
C ARG A 22 -20.73 14.83 -36.34
N GLY A 23 -20.21 13.61 -36.23
CA GLY A 23 -19.01 13.17 -36.96
C GLY A 23 -17.74 13.98 -36.62
N LEU A 24 -17.73 14.69 -35.49
CA LEU A 24 -16.59 15.49 -35.07
C LEU A 24 -15.47 14.59 -34.53
N PRO A 25 -14.20 14.97 -34.74
CA PRO A 25 -13.08 14.22 -34.21
C PRO A 25 -13.13 14.12 -32.67
N PRO A 26 -12.46 13.14 -32.07
CA PRO A 26 -12.31 13.04 -30.63
C PRO A 26 -11.73 14.32 -30.02
N GLU A 27 -11.92 14.49 -28.72
CA GLU A 27 -11.26 15.57 -27.99
C GLU A 27 -9.76 15.30 -27.89
N GLU A 28 -8.98 16.36 -28.07
CA GLU A 28 -7.55 16.28 -27.86
C GLU A 28 -7.28 16.21 -26.35
N THR A 29 -6.70 15.12 -25.90
CA THR A 29 -6.32 14.92 -24.50
C THR A 29 -4.81 14.82 -24.38
N LYS A 30 -4.28 15.19 -23.21
CA LYS A 30 -2.88 14.92 -22.84
C LYS A 30 -2.56 13.43 -23.01
N SER A 31 -1.28 13.11 -23.23
CA SER A 31 -0.83 11.73 -23.28
C SER A 31 -0.93 11.06 -21.90
N LEU A 32 -1.07 9.73 -21.90
CA LEU A 32 -1.13 8.95 -20.67
C LEU A 32 0.13 9.14 -19.80
N ASP A 33 1.30 9.25 -20.44
CA ASP A 33 2.57 9.47 -19.74
C ASP A 33 2.61 10.82 -19.03
N GLU A 34 2.07 11.87 -19.66
CA GLU A 34 2.00 13.20 -19.06
C GLU A 34 1.06 13.22 -17.86
N VAL A 35 -0.12 12.62 -17.99
CA VAL A 35 -1.08 12.47 -16.88
C VAL A 35 -0.45 11.71 -15.71
N ASN A 36 0.25 10.62 -15.99
CA ASN A 36 0.93 9.83 -14.96
C ASN A 36 2.05 10.62 -14.26
N ARG A 37 2.83 11.39 -15.02
CA ARG A 37 3.88 12.25 -14.45
C ARG A 37 3.29 13.33 -13.54
N GLU A 38 2.24 14.00 -14.00
CA GLU A 38 1.54 15.04 -13.23
C GLU A 38 0.95 14.46 -11.94
N ALA A 39 0.27 13.30 -12.03
CA ALA A 39 -0.29 12.60 -10.88
C ALA A 39 0.78 12.21 -9.85
N ARG A 40 1.92 11.65 -10.31
CA ARG A 40 3.05 11.31 -9.42
C ARG A 40 3.60 12.55 -8.71
N LYS A 41 3.79 13.66 -9.45
CA LYS A 41 4.28 14.92 -8.89
C LYS A 41 3.31 15.46 -7.83
N ALA A 42 2.02 15.49 -8.12
CA ALA A 42 0.99 15.96 -7.19
C ALA A 42 0.89 15.06 -5.94
N ASN A 43 1.04 13.75 -6.09
CA ASN A 43 1.03 12.84 -4.93
C ASN A 43 2.28 13.00 -4.07
N ALA A 44 3.44 13.25 -4.68
CA ALA A 44 4.66 13.54 -3.95
C ALA A 44 4.53 14.82 -3.11
N THR A 45 3.94 15.88 -3.65
CA THR A 45 3.70 17.13 -2.90
C THR A 45 2.69 16.90 -1.76
N LYS A 46 1.60 16.17 -2.02
CA LYS A 46 0.64 15.78 -0.97
C LYS A 46 1.31 14.99 0.16
N ARG A 47 2.18 14.03 -0.15
CA ARG A 47 2.92 13.26 0.86
C ARG A 47 3.86 14.13 1.69
N LYS A 48 4.62 15.02 1.05
CA LYS A 48 5.50 15.98 1.76
C LYS A 48 4.69 16.89 2.69
N ALA A 49 3.57 17.43 2.22
CA ALA A 49 2.70 18.27 3.04
C ALA A 49 2.07 17.49 4.21
N ALA A 50 1.67 16.24 4.00
CA ALA A 50 1.16 15.39 5.08
C ALA A 50 2.23 15.05 6.11
N GLU A 51 3.46 14.79 5.67
CA GLU A 51 4.61 14.55 6.56
C GLU A 51 4.96 15.79 7.38
N GLU A 52 4.97 16.98 6.78
CA GLU A 52 5.17 18.23 7.50
C GLU A 52 4.09 18.45 8.55
N LYS A 53 2.81 18.23 8.21
CA LYS A 53 1.72 18.27 9.18
C LYS A 53 1.91 17.27 10.32
N LYS A 54 2.36 16.05 10.04
CA LYS A 54 2.68 15.06 11.08
C LYS A 54 3.84 15.53 11.97
N ARG A 55 4.88 16.15 11.39
CA ARG A 55 6.02 16.69 12.15
C ARG A 55 5.58 17.84 13.06
N LEU A 56 4.76 18.76 12.56
CA LEU A 56 4.18 19.84 13.37
C LEU A 56 3.30 19.28 14.49
N ALA A 57 2.43 18.33 14.19
CA ALA A 57 1.61 17.66 15.19
C ALA A 57 2.46 16.92 16.24
N ALA A 58 3.54 16.26 15.85
CA ALA A 58 4.46 15.60 16.79
C ALA A 58 5.29 16.57 17.63
N ALA A 59 5.56 17.78 17.11
CA ALA A 59 6.21 18.86 17.86
C ALA A 59 5.25 19.50 18.86
N GLU A 60 3.97 19.65 18.51
CA GLU A 60 2.91 20.09 19.43
C GLU A 60 2.57 19.01 20.47
N GLN A 61 2.62 17.73 20.07
CA GLN A 61 2.39 16.57 20.93
C GLN A 61 3.62 16.11 21.68
N GLN A 62 4.72 16.89 21.75
CA GLN A 62 5.83 16.54 22.66
C GLN A 62 5.25 16.27 24.05
N PRO A 63 5.18 15.00 24.50
CA PRO A 63 4.76 14.75 25.84
C PRO A 63 5.96 15.16 26.69
N SER A 64 5.77 16.14 27.56
CA SER A 64 6.54 16.19 28.80
C SER A 64 6.30 14.85 29.52
N SER A 65 7.09 13.83 29.21
CA SER A 65 6.98 12.54 29.86
C SER A 65 8.34 11.88 29.92
N GLY A 66 9.16 12.37 30.86
CA GLY A 66 10.30 11.64 31.39
C GLY A 66 9.82 10.47 32.23
N LEU A 67 9.41 9.38 31.59
CA LEU A 67 9.24 8.09 32.27
C LEU A 67 9.93 7.02 31.42
N ASP A 68 11.22 6.87 31.72
CA ASP A 68 12.00 5.66 31.51
C ASP A 68 11.20 4.48 32.08
N VAL A 69 10.44 3.79 31.22
CA VAL A 69 9.75 2.56 31.59
C VAL A 69 10.83 1.51 31.70
N GLN A 70 11.31 1.29 32.92
CA GLN A 70 12.25 0.22 33.19
C GLN A 70 11.60 -1.11 32.82
N ASP A 71 12.26 -1.82 31.90
CA ASP A 71 11.88 -3.14 31.44
C ASP A 71 11.88 -4.12 32.63
N ALA A 72 10.69 -4.50 33.09
CA ALA A 72 10.50 -5.29 34.31
C ALA A 72 10.67 -6.81 34.08
N HIS A 73 11.45 -7.21 33.07
CA HIS A 73 11.69 -8.60 32.73
C HIS A 73 13.08 -9.08 33.20
N GLN A 74 13.30 -9.07 34.52
CA GLN A 74 14.41 -9.82 35.11
C GLN A 74 13.98 -11.29 35.25
N ALA A 75 14.39 -12.15 34.31
CA ALA A 75 14.25 -13.59 34.43
C ALA A 75 15.42 -14.15 35.25
N LEU A 76 15.13 -14.67 36.45
CA LEU A 76 16.08 -15.50 37.20
C LEU A 76 16.15 -16.86 36.51
N LEU A 77 17.25 -17.14 35.82
CA LEU A 77 17.51 -18.47 35.26
C LEU A 77 17.69 -19.46 36.42
N ASP A 78 16.72 -20.35 36.57
CA ASP A 78 16.84 -21.50 37.45
C ASP A 78 17.93 -22.42 36.89
N ASN A 79 19.09 -22.43 37.54
CA ASN A 79 20.23 -23.24 37.16
C ASN A 79 19.98 -24.69 37.61
N GLY A 80 19.11 -25.38 36.88
CA GLY A 80 18.74 -26.78 37.11
C GLY A 80 19.36 -27.73 36.09
N GLN A 81 20.53 -28.26 36.46
CA GLN A 81 20.98 -29.63 36.15
C GLN A 81 21.46 -29.94 34.72
N ASP A 82 22.73 -29.62 34.49
CA ASP A 82 23.64 -30.38 33.62
C ASP A 82 23.74 -31.83 34.10
N GLY A 83 23.57 -32.81 33.20
CA GLY A 83 23.79 -34.21 33.54
C GLY A 83 23.41 -35.26 32.48
N GLY A 84 24.16 -35.32 31.38
CA GLY A 84 24.48 -36.54 30.57
C GLY A 84 23.36 -37.15 29.70
N LEU A 85 23.58 -37.73 28.52
CA LEU A 85 24.74 -38.24 27.75
C LEU A 85 24.30 -38.40 26.26
N PRO A 86 25.20 -38.68 25.29
CA PRO A 86 25.06 -38.35 23.86
C PRO A 86 24.70 -39.53 22.92
N ASP A 87 24.51 -39.14 21.64
CA ASP A 87 24.68 -39.88 20.37
C ASP A 87 24.03 -41.27 20.22
N ASP A 88 23.04 -41.38 19.33
CA ASP A 88 23.07 -42.39 18.26
C ASP A 88 22.02 -42.12 17.16
N ALA A 89 22.34 -42.62 15.96
CA ALA A 89 21.51 -42.85 14.79
C ALA A 89 21.31 -41.69 13.79
N VAL A 90 22.33 -41.56 12.95
CA VAL A 90 22.22 -41.19 11.53
C VAL A 90 20.95 -41.78 10.88
N SER A 91 20.20 -40.96 10.16
CA SER A 91 19.40 -41.44 9.03
C SER A 91 19.39 -40.38 7.94
N ALA A 92 20.35 -40.53 7.04
CA ALA A 92 20.25 -40.01 5.69
C ALA A 92 19.04 -40.67 5.01
N ILE A 93 18.09 -39.86 4.54
CA ILE A 93 17.13 -40.30 3.54
C ILE A 93 17.21 -39.36 2.34
N THR A 94 18.00 -39.80 1.37
CA THR A 94 17.92 -39.42 -0.03
C THR A 94 16.55 -39.84 -0.56
N GLY A 95 15.85 -38.93 -1.23
CA GLY A 95 14.55 -39.21 -1.85
C GLY A 95 14.24 -38.15 -2.89
N GLU A 96 14.87 -38.27 -4.05
CA GLU A 96 14.50 -37.58 -5.28
C GLU A 96 13.20 -38.20 -5.79
N ASP A 97 12.10 -37.42 -5.83
CA ASP A 97 10.88 -37.83 -6.51
C ASP A 97 10.57 -36.83 -7.64
N GLU A 98 11.04 -37.24 -8.82
CA GLU A 98 10.75 -36.69 -10.15
C GLU A 98 9.25 -36.84 -10.46
N LEU A 99 8.46 -35.78 -10.30
CA LEU A 99 7.05 -35.78 -10.72
C LEU A 99 6.94 -35.61 -12.24
N LYS A 100 6.92 -36.75 -12.92
CA LYS A 100 6.59 -36.97 -14.33
C LYS A 100 5.20 -36.41 -14.67
N THR A 101 5.11 -35.47 -15.60
CA THR A 101 3.85 -35.03 -16.22
C THR A 101 3.45 -35.99 -17.35
N PRO A 102 2.23 -36.54 -17.39
CA PRO A 102 1.69 -37.12 -18.62
C PRO A 102 0.90 -36.04 -19.38
N GLY A 103 1.35 -35.77 -20.59
CA GLY A 103 0.65 -34.92 -21.54
C GLY A 103 -0.39 -35.67 -22.39
N LEU A 104 -1.19 -34.84 -23.06
CA LEU A 104 -1.94 -35.06 -24.30
C LEU A 104 -3.29 -35.79 -24.25
N GLY A 105 -4.28 -35.11 -24.84
CA GLY A 105 -5.56 -35.67 -25.24
C GLY A 105 -6.50 -34.62 -25.85
N ASN A 106 -6.14 -34.08 -27.03
CA ASN A 106 -7.11 -33.40 -27.89
C ASN A 106 -7.75 -34.46 -28.81
N ALA A 107 -9.07 -34.47 -28.90
CA ALA A 107 -9.85 -35.15 -29.93
C ALA A 107 -10.95 -34.22 -30.42
#